data_AF-A0AAE3I6R6-F1
#
_entry.id   AF-A0AAE3I6R6-F1
#
_cell.length_a   1.000
_cell.length_b   1.000
_cell.length_c   1.000
_cell.angle_alpha   90.00
_cell.angle_beta   90.00
_cell.angle_gamma   90.00
#
_symmetry.space_group_name_H-M   'P 1'
#
loop_
_entity.id
_entity.type
_entity.pdbx_description
1 polymer ?
#
loop_
_entity_poly.entity_id
_entity_poly.type
_entity_poly.pdbx_seq_one_letter_code
_entity_poly.pdbx_strand_id
1 'polypeptide(L)'
;MTLTKRRVYLDGALEARTFLCRTQAYVREFGQHRPRLLRQQLMQYTGSAYPPAFARGFVDMIGAYLSLALERSDIDPATWELMAEIERLR
;
A
#
# COMPACT_ATOMS: atom_id res chain seq x y z
N MET A 1 20.71 -1.81 -2.65
CA MET A 1 19.72 -1.59 -3.75
C MET A 1 20.12 -0.35 -4.54
N THR A 2 20.02 -0.32 -5.87
CA THR A 2 20.38 0.88 -6.65
C THR A 2 19.36 2.01 -6.44
N LEU A 3 19.76 3.28 -6.59
CA LEU A 3 18.89 4.46 -6.39
C LEU A 3 17.61 4.40 -7.23
N THR A 4 17.71 3.94 -8.48
CA THR A 4 16.55 3.76 -9.38
C THR A 4 15.59 2.69 -8.87
N LYS A 5 16.10 1.53 -8.43
CA LYS A 5 15.27 0.47 -7.82
C LYS A 5 14.61 0.96 -6.53
N ARG A 6 15.31 1.81 -5.76
CA ARG A 6 14.78 2.44 -4.54
C ARG A 6 13.61 3.36 -4.82
N ARG A 7 13.70 4.20 -5.85
CA ARG A 7 12.61 5.08 -6.25
C ARG A 7 11.38 4.29 -6.71
N VAL A 8 11.56 3.32 -7.61
CA VAL A 8 10.47 2.47 -8.13
C VAL A 8 9.77 1.69 -7.00
N TYR A 9 10.52 1.23 -6.00
CA TYR A 9 9.93 0.62 -4.80
C TYR A 9 9.04 1.60 -4.02
N LEU A 10 9.53 2.83 -3.78
CA LEU A 10 8.78 3.84 -3.05
C LEU A 10 7.52 4.28 -3.84
N ASP A 11 7.60 4.36 -5.17
CA ASP A 11 6.44 4.65 -6.02
C ASP A 11 5.34 3.59 -5.83
N GLY A 12 5.71 2.31 -5.73
CA GLY A 12 4.78 1.22 -5.42
C GLY A 12 4.13 1.36 -4.04
N ALA A 13 4.91 1.71 -3.02
CA ALA A 13 4.40 1.96 -1.68
C ALA A 13 3.44 3.16 -1.63
N LEU A 14 3.73 4.24 -2.36
CA LEU A 14 2.85 5.40 -2.46
C LEU A 14 1.51 5.08 -3.14
N GLU A 15 1.52 4.22 -4.16
CA GLU A 15 0.27 3.76 -4.77
C GLU A 15 -0.57 2.89 -3.83
N ALA A 16 0.07 2.03 -3.03
CA ALA A 16 -0.64 1.30 -1.97
C ALA A 16 -1.28 2.24 -0.94
N ARG A 17 -0.56 3.28 -0.51
CA ARG A 17 -1.14 4.32 0.37
C ARG A 17 -2.37 4.98 -0.25
N THR A 18 -2.25 5.40 -1.50
CA THR A 18 -3.36 6.03 -2.25
C THR A 18 -4.56 5.09 -2.35
N PHE A 19 -4.32 3.81 -2.64
CA PHE A 19 -5.34 2.78 -2.67
C PHE A 19 -6.04 2.61 -1.32
N LEU A 20 -5.29 2.55 -0.22
CA LEU A 20 -5.83 2.44 1.14
C LEU A 20 -6.70 3.65 1.50
N CYS A 21 -6.22 4.87 1.26
CA CYS A 21 -6.97 6.11 1.51
C CYS A 21 -8.30 6.12 0.73
N ARG A 22 -8.28 5.78 -0.56
CA ARG A 22 -9.49 5.71 -1.40
C ARG A 22 -10.46 4.64 -0.89
N THR A 23 -9.95 3.47 -0.50
CA THR A 23 -10.77 2.37 0.02
C THR A 23 -11.44 2.76 1.34
N GLN A 24 -10.70 3.39 2.25
CA GLN A 24 -11.25 3.82 3.54
C GLN A 24 -12.28 4.94 3.36
N ALA A 25 -12.01 5.93 2.50
CA ALA A 25 -12.97 6.99 2.17
C ALA A 25 -14.27 6.40 1.60
N TYR A 26 -14.16 5.46 0.66
CA TYR A 26 -15.31 4.77 0.08
C TYR A 26 -16.12 4.00 1.12
N VAL A 27 -15.46 3.27 2.03
CA VAL A 27 -16.15 2.56 3.12
C VAL A 27 -16.84 3.55 4.07
N ARG A 28 -16.21 4.68 4.39
CA ARG A 28 -16.81 5.71 5.26
C ARG A 28 -18.04 6.36 4.61
N GLU A 29 -17.98 6.64 3.31
CA GLU A 29 -19.06 7.31 2.57
C GLU A 29 -20.23 6.36 2.27
N PHE A 30 -19.94 5.12 1.88
CA PHE A 30 -20.96 4.18 1.35
C PHE A 30 -21.22 2.97 2.24
N GLY A 31 -20.47 2.76 3.33
CA GLY A 31 -20.61 1.60 4.22
C GLY A 31 -20.26 0.25 3.59
N GLN A 32 -19.62 0.25 2.42
CA GLN A 32 -19.41 -0.96 1.61
C GLN A 32 -17.93 -1.29 1.43
N HIS A 33 -17.55 -2.52 1.78
CA HIS A 33 -16.21 -3.04 1.49
C HIS A 33 -16.14 -3.67 0.09
N ARG A 34 -15.07 -3.39 -0.66
CA ARG A 34 -14.86 -3.89 -2.03
C ARG A 34 -13.55 -4.68 -2.16
N PRO A 35 -13.47 -5.89 -1.59
CA PRO A 35 -12.24 -6.69 -1.57
C PRO A 35 -11.76 -7.09 -2.98
N ARG A 36 -12.69 -7.16 -3.95
CA ARG A 36 -12.37 -7.42 -5.36
C ARG A 36 -11.42 -6.39 -5.97
N LEU A 37 -11.47 -5.12 -5.52
CA LEU A 37 -10.59 -4.06 -6.03
C LEU A 37 -9.14 -4.30 -5.61
N LEU A 38 -8.89 -4.74 -4.38
CA LEU A 38 -7.54 -5.08 -3.94
C LEU A 38 -6.96 -6.21 -4.79
N ARG A 39 -7.76 -7.27 -5.03
CA ARG A 39 -7.34 -8.38 -5.89
C ARG A 39 -7.00 -7.90 -7.31
N GLN A 40 -7.81 -7.02 -7.88
CA GLN A 40 -7.58 -6.46 -9.22
C GLN A 40 -6.28 -5.65 -9.27
N GLN A 41 -6.03 -4.77 -8.29
CA GLN A 41 -4.81 -3.97 -8.20
C GLN A 41 -3.57 -4.85 -8.01
N LEU A 42 -3.64 -5.86 -7.14
CA LEU A 42 -2.56 -6.83 -6.96
C LEU A 42 -2.24 -7.56 -8.26
N MET A 43 -3.25 -8.06 -8.98
CA MET A 43 -3.04 -8.72 -10.27
C MET A 43 -2.45 -7.79 -11.33
N GLN A 44 -2.86 -6.51 -11.34
CA GLN A 44 -2.31 -5.51 -12.25
C GLN A 44 -0.82 -5.25 -11.95
N TYR A 45 -0.47 -4.98 -10.70
CA TYR A 45 0.89 -4.58 -10.31
C TYR A 45 1.87 -5.75 -10.21
N THR A 46 1.41 -6.97 -10.00
CA THR A 46 2.24 -8.18 -10.05
C THR A 46 2.36 -8.77 -11.46
N GLY A 47 1.61 -8.23 -12.43
CA GLY A 47 1.72 -8.59 -13.83
C GLY A 47 3.00 -8.05 -14.50
N SER A 48 3.23 -8.45 -15.76
CA SER A 48 4.43 -8.08 -16.52
C SER A 48 4.55 -6.59 -16.85
N ALA A 49 3.47 -5.82 -16.69
CA ALA A 49 3.43 -4.38 -17.00
C ALA A 49 4.15 -3.50 -15.97
N TYR A 50 4.48 -4.03 -14.79
CA TYR A 50 5.10 -3.26 -13.71
C TYR A 50 6.44 -3.87 -13.28
N PRO A 51 7.43 -3.04 -12.89
CA PRO A 51 8.69 -3.54 -12.37
C PRO A 51 8.48 -4.36 -11.07
N PRO A 52 9.23 -5.44 -10.84
CA PRO A 52 9.12 -6.24 -9.61
C PRO A 52 9.32 -5.43 -8.33
N ALA A 53 10.18 -4.41 -8.36
CA ALA A 53 10.41 -3.52 -7.22
C ALA A 53 9.16 -2.69 -6.85
N PHE A 54 8.39 -2.28 -7.85
CA PHE A 54 7.13 -1.54 -7.65
C PHE A 54 6.10 -2.45 -6.97
N ALA A 55 5.89 -3.65 -7.52
CA ALA A 55 4.98 -4.65 -6.96
C ALA A 55 5.33 -4.97 -5.50
N ARG A 56 6.64 -5.10 -5.21
CA ARG A 56 7.13 -5.36 -3.87
C ARG A 56 6.82 -4.20 -2.91
N GLY A 57 7.06 -2.95 -3.30
CA GLY A 57 6.73 -1.78 -2.48
C GLY A 57 5.23 -1.65 -2.20
N PHE A 58 4.40 -1.93 -3.20
CA PHE A 58 2.95 -1.96 -3.03
C PHE A 58 2.50 -3.00 -1.99
N VAL A 59 2.99 -4.23 -2.10
CA VAL A 59 2.64 -5.33 -1.18
C VAL A 59 3.17 -5.07 0.23
N ASP A 60 4.42 -4.63 0.37
CA ASP A 60 5.03 -4.34 1.68
C ASP A 60 4.25 -3.26 2.42
N MET A 61 3.79 -2.20 1.73
CA MET A 61 2.98 -1.13 2.32
C MET A 61 1.62 -1.61 2.83
N ILE A 62 0.96 -2.51 2.10
CA ILE A 62 -0.28 -3.13 2.57
C ILE A 62 0.00 -3.99 3.81
N GLY A 63 1.09 -4.76 3.79
CA GLY A 63 1.53 -5.56 4.94
C GLY A 63 1.76 -4.69 6.18
N ALA A 64 2.53 -3.60 6.05
CA ALA A 64 2.80 -2.66 7.13
C ALA A 64 1.50 -2.04 7.68
N TYR A 65 0.57 -1.64 6.80
CA TYR A 65 -0.73 -1.12 7.23
C TYR A 65 -1.52 -2.15 8.04
N LEU A 66 -1.58 -3.40 7.58
CA LEU A 66 -2.28 -4.47 8.30
C LEU A 66 -1.64 -4.77 9.65
N SER A 67 -0.31 -4.86 9.72
CA SER A 67 0.42 -5.07 10.98
C SER A 67 0.10 -3.98 11.99
N LEU A 68 0.21 -2.72 11.58
CA LEU A 68 -0.08 -1.59 12.47
C LEU A 68 -1.57 -1.55 12.85
N ALA A 69 -2.49 -1.83 11.92
CA ALA A 69 -3.93 -1.85 12.19
C ALA A 69 -4.36 -2.97 13.16
N LEU A 70 -3.58 -4.06 13.24
CA LEU A 70 -3.79 -5.11 14.24
C LEU A 70 -3.32 -4.68 15.64
N GLU A 71 -2.34 -3.79 15.72
CA GLU A 71 -1.84 -3.23 16.99
C GLU A 71 -2.67 -2.04 17.47
N ARG A 72 -3.27 -1.27 16.55
CA ARG A 72 -4.05 -0.06 16.84
C ARG A 72 -5.32 0.00 15.99
N SER A 73 -6.47 0.16 16.65
CA SER A 73 -7.78 0.13 15.99
C SER A 73 -8.09 1.33 15.09
N ASP A 74 -7.33 2.42 15.15
CA ASP A 74 -7.67 3.73 14.56
C ASP A 74 -6.63 4.28 13.56
N ILE A 75 -5.87 3.40 12.90
CA ILE A 75 -4.85 3.86 11.96
C ILE A 75 -5.44 4.51 10.72
N ASP A 76 -5.03 5.76 10.51
CA ASP A 76 -5.29 6.51 9.30
C ASP A 76 -4.11 6.33 8.32
N PRO A 77 -4.31 5.69 7.14
CA PRO A 77 -3.29 5.50 6.11
C PRO A 77 -2.77 6.83 5.53
N ALA A 78 -3.45 7.96 5.78
CA ALA A 78 -2.96 9.29 5.44
C ALA A 78 -1.84 9.78 6.38
N THR A 79 -1.62 9.16 7.54
CA THR A 79 -0.60 9.59 8.51
C THR A 79 0.82 9.22 8.09
N TRP A 80 1.80 9.98 8.61
CA TRP A 80 3.22 9.83 8.29
C TRP A 80 3.83 8.54 8.88
N GLU A 81 3.21 7.97 9.90
CA GLU A 81 3.71 6.77 10.62
C GLU A 81 3.86 5.56 9.69
N LEU A 82 2.96 5.41 8.73
CA LEU A 82 2.96 4.28 7.80
C LEU A 82 4.12 4.34 6.78
N MET A 83 4.51 5.55 6.34
CA MET A 83 5.65 5.72 5.45
C MET A 83 6.99 5.51 6.18
N ALA A 84 7.07 5.94 7.45
CA ALA A 84 8.26 5.74 8.27
C ALA A 84 8.54 4.24 8.51
N GLU A 85 7.51 3.42 8.67
CA GLU A 85 7.67 1.97 8.83
C GLU A 85 8.20 1.30 7.55
N ILE A 86 7.73 1.73 6.37
CA ILE A 86 8.27 1.24 5.09
C ILE A 86 9.73 1.63 4.88
N GLU A 87 10.13 2.81 5.36
CA GLU A 87 11.54 3.21 5.31
C GLU A 87 12.43 2.35 6.22
N ARG A 88 11.88 1.75 7.28
CA ARG A 88 12.57 0.87 8.23
C ARG A 88 12.66 -0.59 7.80
N LEU A 89 11.73 -1.10 7.00
CA LEU A 89 11.73 -2.49 6.49
C LEU A 89 12.84 -2.78 5.46
N ARG A 90 13.87 -1.94 5.42
CA ARG A 90 14.84 -1.82 4.33
C ARG A 90 16.27 -2.13 4.76
#